data_AF-A0AA38RA54-F1
#
_entry.id   AF-A0AA38RA54-F1
#
_cell.length_a   1.000
_cell.length_b   1.000
_cell.length_c   1.000
_cell.angle_alpha   90.00
_cell.angle_beta   90.00
_cell.angle_gamma   90.00
#
_symmetry.space_group_name_H-M   'P 1'
#
loop_
_entity.id
_entity.type
_entity.pdbx_description
1 polymer ?
#
loop_
_entity_poly.entity_id
_entity_poly.type
_entity_poly.pdbx_seq_one_letter_code
_entity_poly.pdbx_strand_id
1 'polypeptide(L)'
;MSNTNLRLSGTRKGPRGRSLQATTTLPPGSAIATFPRPLLCLPDASHTRTACDWCLRPGTTSPTLSSSSTLPSTPLSPSASQTKLSPCSRCRYVVYCSKKCQASAWKAIHKLECPRLCKVEDSVMGATRGRDANGREEEWLLPTPVRAAMQILLRLKAGDEAVKDAVGGVPFVGGRTTAEGKLEGNVEGFSSDEELWKDLGMQAMAALKFAGVELEGEKMGFAAEGVRAVLCLLQTNAFDRRDEDVGAAGVFLDVDLAMANHSCVPNAYVCFVGRTAVLRAEREIKAGEEIEISYIDNTLSKAERHKALRLYHFECRCQRCTDDLDVYQVCRASSNIPLNVFSLQPDLGLYTKPPIDRTALESVSPPKTVNNSQHPWAQCRPLLEAGMYAIEPLPSILHDLVIRYETADQNFAYALSLACFLATQCHPYAHVAPFKPWRVKGLMMIAQLLSQTAPLSAMGELGTTCPDQRLVDRLARMDQVSMCEAVLRLVVHYGPMGHSGDWEVLKSARELLDDIQQLQGRERESAMIGAWAMDPGRPDARHFIDEVILGPIKALAEFALEIVERELSSGNDGRLVLRSQPASLRRLVYTS
;
A
#
# COMPACT_ATOMS: atom_id res chain seq x y z
N MET A 1 12.31 9.60 21.82
CA MET A 1 12.91 9.99 20.54
C MET A 1 14.39 10.31 20.67
N SER A 2 15.26 9.56 19.98
CA SER A 2 16.67 9.91 19.75
C SER A 2 16.89 10.47 18.33
N ASN A 3 15.80 10.91 17.67
CA ASN A 3 15.84 11.36 16.29
C ASN A 3 15.96 12.88 16.25
N THR A 4 17.03 13.38 15.63
CA THR A 4 17.35 14.81 15.59
C THR A 4 16.37 15.63 14.74
N ASN A 5 15.63 14.98 13.84
CA ASN A 5 14.76 15.65 12.85
C ASN A 5 13.32 15.85 13.34
N LEU A 6 12.95 15.24 14.47
CA LEU A 6 11.58 15.21 14.98
C LEU A 6 11.51 15.76 16.40
N ARG A 7 10.46 16.53 16.65
CA ARG A 7 10.06 17.01 17.98
C ARG A 7 8.59 16.70 18.21
N LEU A 8 8.26 16.20 19.39
CA LEU A 8 6.87 16.11 19.84
C LEU A 8 6.37 17.50 20.25
N SER A 9 5.17 17.86 19.83
CA SER A 9 4.52 19.13 20.14
C SER A 9 3.07 18.91 20.55
N GLY A 10 2.44 19.93 21.12
CA GLY A 10 1.05 19.88 21.58
C GLY A 10 0.85 19.08 22.88
N THR A 11 -0.41 18.91 23.25
CA THR A 11 -0.83 18.16 24.45
C THR A 11 -2.02 17.28 24.08
N ARG A 12 -2.25 16.19 24.84
CA ARG A 12 -3.35 15.25 24.55
C ARG A 12 -4.72 15.94 24.44
N LYS A 13 -4.97 16.97 25.26
CA LYS A 13 -6.22 17.76 25.27
C LYS A 13 -6.22 18.95 24.31
N GLY A 14 -5.17 19.12 23.51
CA GLY A 14 -5.12 20.14 22.47
C GLY A 14 -6.13 19.86 21.35
N PRO A 15 -6.49 20.86 20.53
CA PRO A 15 -7.49 20.73 19.48
C PRO A 15 -7.10 19.69 18.39
N ARG A 16 -5.81 19.44 18.21
CA ARG A 16 -5.26 18.39 17.35
C ARG A 16 -4.49 17.32 18.13
N GLY A 17 -4.68 17.27 19.45
CA GLY A 17 -3.88 16.44 20.34
C GLY A 17 -2.38 16.77 20.28
N ARG A 18 -1.57 15.70 20.30
CA ARG A 18 -0.11 15.78 20.11
C ARG A 18 0.23 15.64 18.64
N SER A 19 1.36 16.18 18.25
CA SER A 19 1.84 16.12 16.87
C SER A 19 3.35 16.01 16.76
N LEU A 20 3.83 15.53 15.62
CA LEU A 20 5.24 15.62 15.24
C LEU A 20 5.51 16.92 14.50
N GLN A 21 6.64 17.56 14.79
CA GLN A 21 7.14 18.72 14.07
C GLN A 21 8.55 18.47 13.55
N ALA A 22 8.83 18.97 12.35
CA ALA A 22 10.18 18.98 11.81
C ALA A 22 11.08 19.96 12.59
N THR A 23 12.27 19.55 12.97
CA THR A 23 13.25 20.44 13.64
C THR A 23 14.14 21.18 12.65
N THR A 24 14.25 20.68 11.43
CA THR A 24 15.01 21.25 10.31
C THR A 24 14.16 21.26 9.05
N THR A 25 14.56 22.02 8.03
CA THR A 25 13.94 21.91 6.70
C THR A 25 14.34 20.59 6.04
N LEU A 26 13.38 19.89 5.45
CA LEU A 26 13.55 18.56 4.85
C LEU A 26 13.13 18.61 3.38
N PRO A 27 13.99 18.22 2.43
CA PRO A 27 13.66 18.24 1.01
C PRO A 27 12.73 17.07 0.62
N PRO A 28 11.99 17.18 -0.51
CA PRO A 28 11.16 16.10 -1.05
C PRO A 28 11.93 14.78 -1.20
N GLY A 29 11.31 13.67 -0.81
CA GLY A 29 11.88 12.33 -0.92
C GLY A 29 12.92 11.98 0.15
N SER A 30 13.30 12.90 1.03
CA SER A 30 14.25 12.61 2.12
C SER A 30 13.65 11.75 3.22
N ALA A 31 14.48 10.91 3.83
CA ALA A 31 14.09 10.17 5.04
C ALA A 31 14.08 11.13 6.24
N ILE A 32 12.91 11.31 6.85
CA ILE A 32 12.73 12.13 8.05
C ILE A 32 13.22 11.34 9.27
N ALA A 33 12.73 10.11 9.40
CA ALA A 33 12.96 9.27 10.57
C ALA A 33 12.81 7.78 10.27
N THR A 34 13.49 6.94 11.05
CA THR A 34 13.35 5.48 11.00
C THR A 34 12.88 4.93 12.34
N PHE A 35 12.03 3.90 12.29
CA PHE A 35 11.39 3.28 13.44
C PHE A 35 11.63 1.76 13.41
N PRO A 36 12.84 1.29 13.79
CA PRO A 36 13.23 -0.11 13.68
C PRO A 36 12.78 -0.98 14.86
N ARG A 37 12.19 -0.39 15.90
CA ARG A 37 11.83 -1.06 17.16
C ARG A 37 10.35 -0.88 17.47
N PRO A 38 9.44 -1.45 16.65
CA PRO A 38 8.02 -1.32 16.91
C PRO A 38 7.65 -1.92 18.27
N LEU A 39 6.67 -1.28 18.92
CA LEU A 39 5.97 -1.85 20.06
C LEU A 39 5.27 -3.15 19.66
N LEU A 40 4.65 -3.22 18.49
CA LEU A 40 4.01 -4.43 17.98
C LEU A 40 4.31 -4.58 16.50
N CYS A 41 4.68 -5.77 16.05
CA CYS A 41 4.69 -6.06 14.63
C CYS A 41 4.56 -7.58 14.38
N LEU A 42 3.49 -7.99 13.70
CA LEU A 42 3.12 -9.39 13.42
C LEU A 42 2.38 -9.50 12.07
N PRO A 43 2.43 -10.67 11.39
CA PRO A 43 1.67 -10.89 10.17
C PRO A 43 0.18 -10.91 10.47
N ASP A 44 -0.67 -10.56 9.50
CA ASP A 44 -2.10 -10.76 9.67
C ASP A 44 -2.45 -12.26 9.74
N ALA A 45 -3.70 -12.56 10.08
CA ALA A 45 -4.19 -13.93 10.15
C ALA A 45 -3.92 -14.70 8.85
N SER A 46 -4.29 -14.13 7.69
CA SER A 46 -4.09 -14.79 6.38
C SER A 46 -2.62 -15.07 6.03
N HIS A 47 -1.68 -14.32 6.60
CA HIS A 47 -0.25 -14.44 6.34
C HIS A 47 0.55 -15.13 7.45
N THR A 48 -0.11 -15.62 8.50
CA THR A 48 0.57 -16.20 9.68
C THR A 48 1.50 -17.38 9.36
N ARG A 49 1.18 -18.15 8.29
CA ARG A 49 1.97 -19.32 7.84
C ARG A 49 2.69 -19.13 6.51
N THR A 50 2.47 -18.00 5.84
CA THR A 50 3.05 -17.66 4.54
C THR A 50 4.01 -16.47 4.63
N ALA A 51 4.15 -15.86 5.81
CA ALA A 51 5.15 -14.83 6.09
C ALA A 51 5.93 -15.12 7.38
N CYS A 52 7.20 -14.73 7.38
CA CYS A 52 8.03 -14.85 8.57
C CYS A 52 7.45 -14.03 9.72
N ASP A 53 7.19 -14.67 10.86
CA ASP A 53 6.54 -14.04 12.02
C ASP A 53 7.37 -12.91 12.68
N TRP A 54 8.65 -12.80 12.31
CA TRP A 54 9.52 -11.71 12.76
C TRP A 54 9.67 -10.58 11.73
N CYS A 55 10.18 -10.89 10.53
CA CYS A 55 10.52 -9.87 9.54
C CYS A 55 9.44 -9.63 8.49
N LEU A 56 8.34 -10.39 8.54
CA LEU A 56 7.19 -10.31 7.63
C LEU A 56 7.52 -10.58 6.15
N ARG A 57 8.72 -11.09 5.86
CA ARG A 57 9.09 -11.56 4.52
C ARG A 57 8.24 -12.80 4.18
N PRO A 58 7.49 -12.79 3.06
CA PRO A 58 6.75 -13.96 2.62
C PRO A 58 7.66 -15.09 2.14
N GLY A 59 7.06 -16.27 2.06
CA GLY A 59 7.75 -17.48 1.67
C GLY A 59 6.85 -18.71 1.75
N THR A 60 7.42 -19.89 1.54
CA THR A 60 6.68 -21.16 1.47
C THR A 60 7.25 -22.20 2.42
N THR A 61 6.38 -23.06 2.96
CA THR A 61 6.76 -24.15 3.87
C THR A 61 7.06 -25.47 3.15
N SER A 62 6.62 -25.63 1.89
CA SER A 62 6.81 -26.84 1.06
C SER A 62 7.88 -26.64 -0.02
N PRO A 63 8.81 -27.60 -0.21
CA PRO A 63 9.86 -27.53 -1.23
C PRO A 63 9.46 -28.06 -2.63
N THR A 64 8.17 -28.31 -2.91
CA THR A 64 7.70 -28.90 -4.18
C THR A 64 6.82 -27.94 -4.96
N LEU A 65 7.21 -27.66 -6.20
CA LEU A 65 6.40 -26.96 -7.20
C LEU A 65 5.01 -27.58 -7.32
N SER A 66 3.98 -26.76 -7.14
CA SER A 66 2.78 -26.84 -7.99
C SER A 66 2.25 -25.43 -8.22
N SER A 67 2.15 -25.09 -9.49
CA SER A 67 1.42 -24.00 -10.09
C SER A 67 -0.10 -24.17 -9.87
N SER A 68 -0.52 -24.18 -8.61
CA SER A 68 -1.94 -24.18 -8.24
C SER A 68 -2.14 -23.61 -6.83
N SER A 69 -1.84 -22.31 -6.67
CA SER A 69 -2.51 -21.50 -5.66
C SER A 69 -3.34 -20.44 -6.39
N THR A 70 -4.66 -20.52 -6.25
CA THR A 70 -5.65 -19.56 -6.77
C THR A 70 -5.67 -18.24 -5.98
N LEU A 71 -4.48 -17.75 -5.61
CA LEU A 71 -4.25 -16.41 -5.10
C LEU A 71 -3.40 -15.69 -6.15
N PRO A 72 -3.92 -14.63 -6.81
CA PRO A 72 -3.08 -13.77 -7.62
C PRO A 72 -2.27 -12.91 -6.66
N SER A 73 -1.15 -13.44 -6.18
CA SER A 73 -0.01 -12.60 -5.81
C SER A 73 0.63 -12.18 -7.12
N THR A 74 0.49 -10.91 -7.49
CA THR A 74 1.26 -10.28 -8.56
C THR A 74 2.74 -10.58 -8.33
N PRO A 75 3.41 -11.37 -9.17
CA PRO A 75 4.85 -11.41 -9.12
C PRO A 75 5.34 -10.18 -9.87
N LEU A 76 5.49 -9.06 -9.17
CA LEU A 76 6.25 -7.88 -9.64
C LEU A 76 7.76 -8.20 -9.80
N SER A 77 8.16 -9.47 -9.83
CA SER A 77 9.55 -9.91 -9.97
C SER A 77 9.63 -11.31 -10.61
N PRO A 78 10.31 -11.47 -11.77
CA PRO A 78 10.61 -12.78 -12.35
C PRO A 78 11.67 -13.59 -11.59
N SER A 79 12.25 -13.09 -10.50
CA SER A 79 13.40 -13.71 -9.82
C SER A 79 13.26 -13.86 -8.29
N ALA A 80 12.07 -13.69 -7.71
CA ALA A 80 11.89 -13.88 -6.27
C ALA A 80 12.08 -15.37 -5.89
N SER A 81 13.32 -15.76 -5.56
CA SER A 81 13.61 -17.04 -4.95
C SER A 81 12.68 -17.24 -3.75
N GLN A 82 11.73 -18.18 -3.85
CA GLN A 82 10.75 -18.39 -2.78
C GLN A 82 11.50 -18.68 -1.48
N THR A 83 11.34 -17.78 -0.50
CA THR A 83 12.05 -17.91 0.77
C THR A 83 11.48 -19.12 1.50
N LYS A 84 12.30 -20.14 1.77
CA LYS A 84 11.86 -21.29 2.57
C LYS A 84 11.58 -20.85 4.01
N LEU A 85 10.36 -21.12 4.48
CA LEU A 85 9.94 -20.85 5.85
C LEU A 85 9.93 -22.14 6.67
N SER A 86 10.43 -22.07 7.90
CA SER A 86 10.45 -23.19 8.85
C SER A 86 9.50 -22.91 10.02
N PRO A 87 8.57 -23.83 10.35
CA PRO A 87 7.65 -23.65 11.46
C PRO A 87 8.39 -23.71 12.80
N CYS A 88 7.84 -23.04 13.82
CA CYS A 88 8.26 -23.26 15.20
C CYS A 88 8.06 -24.74 15.57
N SER A 89 9.12 -25.42 16.01
CA SER A 89 9.07 -26.85 16.34
C SER A 89 8.10 -27.19 17.46
N ARG A 90 7.79 -26.22 18.33
CA ARG A 90 6.91 -26.40 19.49
C ARG A 90 5.44 -26.13 19.18
N CYS A 91 5.07 -24.93 18.75
CA CYS A 91 3.67 -24.60 18.52
C CYS A 91 3.18 -24.91 17.10
N ARG A 92 4.09 -25.00 16.11
CA ARG A 92 3.80 -25.14 14.67
C ARG A 92 2.90 -24.06 14.04
N TYR A 93 2.36 -23.17 14.86
CA TYR A 93 1.47 -22.07 14.48
C TYR A 93 2.13 -20.99 13.59
N VAL A 94 3.37 -20.62 13.92
CA VAL A 94 4.12 -19.53 13.25
C VAL A 94 5.33 -20.08 12.50
N VAL A 95 5.79 -19.33 11.50
CA VAL A 95 6.91 -19.71 10.63
C VAL A 95 8.01 -18.65 10.58
N TYR A 96 9.25 -19.07 10.26
CA TYR A 96 10.42 -18.19 10.21
C TYR A 96 11.28 -18.44 8.97
N CYS A 97 11.82 -17.38 8.36
CA CYS A 97 12.76 -17.50 7.23
C CYS A 97 14.18 -17.91 7.65
N SER A 98 14.53 -17.78 8.93
CA SER A 98 15.87 -18.07 9.43
C SER A 98 15.89 -18.29 10.95
N LYS A 99 16.92 -19.00 11.43
CA LYS A 99 17.21 -19.13 12.87
C LYS A 99 17.39 -17.78 13.56
N LYS A 100 17.95 -16.78 12.85
CA LYS A 100 18.11 -15.40 13.35
C LYS A 100 16.76 -14.75 13.64
N CYS A 101 15.80 -14.88 12.71
CA CYS A 101 14.44 -14.37 12.90
C CYS A 101 13.71 -15.09 14.03
N GLN A 102 13.83 -16.42 14.10
CA GLN A 102 13.25 -17.21 15.19
C GLN A 102 13.79 -16.79 16.57
N ALA A 103 15.11 -16.62 16.70
CA ALA A 103 15.74 -16.17 17.95
C ALA A 103 15.31 -14.75 18.35
N SER A 104 15.17 -13.86 17.36
CA SER A 104 14.73 -12.48 17.58
C SER A 104 13.27 -12.42 18.05
N ALA A 105 12.37 -13.17 17.39
CA ALA A 105 10.98 -13.31 17.82
C ALA A 105 10.86 -13.93 19.21
N TRP A 106 11.67 -14.96 19.51
CA TRP A 106 11.71 -15.61 20.83
C TRP A 106 12.02 -14.61 21.94
N LYS A 107 13.05 -13.78 21.76
CA LYS A 107 13.44 -12.75 22.73
C LYS A 107 12.38 -11.66 22.88
N ALA A 108 11.71 -11.27 21.80
CA ALA A 108 10.77 -10.16 21.80
C ALA A 108 9.40 -10.53 22.38
N ILE A 109 8.81 -11.67 21.98
CA ILE A 109 7.45 -12.02 22.37
C ILE A 109 7.14 -13.52 22.31
N HIS A 110 7.72 -14.26 21.36
CA HIS A 110 7.30 -15.62 21.09
C HIS A 110 7.57 -16.59 22.24
N LYS A 111 8.54 -16.31 23.14
CA LYS A 111 8.73 -17.10 24.37
C LYS A 111 7.48 -17.11 25.26
N LEU A 112 6.77 -15.98 25.33
CA LEU A 112 5.54 -15.82 26.11
C LEU A 112 4.31 -16.34 25.34
N GLU A 113 4.31 -16.14 24.02
CA GLU A 113 3.19 -16.47 23.12
C GLU A 113 3.12 -17.97 22.78
N CYS A 114 4.27 -18.64 22.62
CA CYS A 114 4.36 -20.01 22.12
C CYS A 114 3.52 -21.03 22.93
N PRO A 115 3.54 -21.05 24.28
CA PRO A 115 2.68 -21.95 25.05
C PRO A 115 1.19 -21.70 24.84
N ARG A 116 0.79 -20.46 24.53
CA ARG A 116 -0.60 -20.09 24.24
C ARG A 116 -1.00 -20.58 22.85
N LEU A 117 -0.13 -20.37 21.86
CA LEU A 117 -0.35 -20.86 20.51
C LEU A 117 -0.39 -22.39 20.41
N CYS A 118 0.33 -23.13 21.27
CA CYS A 118 0.14 -24.58 21.38
C CYS A 118 -1.32 -24.93 21.71
N LYS A 119 -1.89 -24.30 22.73
CA LYS A 119 -3.29 -24.56 23.14
C LYS A 119 -4.29 -24.17 22.04
N VAL A 120 -3.99 -23.11 21.29
CA VAL A 120 -4.79 -22.68 20.15
C VAL A 120 -4.76 -23.77 19.08
N GLU A 121 -3.57 -24.22 18.67
CA GLU A 121 -3.40 -25.28 17.67
C GLU A 121 -4.11 -26.57 18.11
N ASP A 122 -3.96 -26.98 19.38
CA ASP A 122 -4.63 -28.16 19.94
C ASP A 122 -6.17 -28.02 19.91
N SER A 123 -6.70 -26.81 20.13
CA SER A 123 -8.14 -26.55 20.10
C SER A 123 -8.70 -26.53 18.68
N VAL A 124 -7.87 -26.21 17.68
CA VAL A 124 -8.28 -26.05 16.27
C VAL A 124 -8.11 -27.35 15.49
N MET A 125 -7.14 -28.20 15.84
CA MET A 125 -6.96 -29.52 15.24
C MET A 125 -8.17 -30.47 15.42
N GLY A 126 -9.12 -30.14 16.30
CA GLY A 126 -10.38 -30.87 16.49
C GLY A 126 -11.64 -30.17 15.97
N ALA A 127 -11.54 -28.92 15.47
CA ALA A 127 -12.67 -28.18 14.93
C ALA A 127 -12.78 -28.39 13.40
N THR A 128 -14.00 -28.54 12.89
CA THR A 128 -14.25 -28.68 11.44
C THR A 128 -13.59 -27.53 10.67
N ARG A 129 -12.71 -27.84 9.70
CA ARG A 129 -12.21 -26.88 8.72
C ARG A 129 -13.42 -26.16 8.13
N GLY A 130 -13.47 -24.84 8.28
CA GLY A 130 -14.50 -24.02 7.64
C GLY A 130 -14.41 -24.21 6.13
N ARG A 131 -15.48 -23.93 5.40
CA ARG A 131 -15.40 -23.77 3.95
C ARG A 131 -15.63 -22.30 3.64
N ASP A 132 -14.75 -21.70 2.83
CA ASP A 132 -14.96 -20.34 2.33
C ASP A 132 -16.22 -20.28 1.42
N ALA A 133 -16.60 -19.09 0.97
CA ALA A 133 -17.74 -18.89 0.07
C ALA A 133 -17.62 -19.68 -1.26
N ASN A 134 -16.43 -20.18 -1.59
CA ASN A 134 -16.11 -20.97 -2.78
C ASN A 134 -15.91 -22.47 -2.47
N GLY A 135 -16.20 -22.92 -1.24
CA GLY A 135 -16.10 -24.31 -0.83
C GLY A 135 -14.69 -24.79 -0.48
N ARG A 136 -13.68 -23.92 -0.41
CA ARG A 136 -12.29 -24.27 -0.06
C ARG A 136 -12.13 -24.39 1.44
N GLU A 137 -11.35 -25.36 1.90
CA GLU A 137 -11.02 -25.50 3.33
C GLU A 137 -10.31 -24.25 3.84
N GLU A 138 -10.93 -23.56 4.79
CA GLU A 138 -10.39 -22.39 5.47
C GLU A 138 -9.79 -22.83 6.80
N GLU A 139 -8.48 -22.67 6.92
CA GLU A 139 -7.77 -22.90 8.16
C GLU A 139 -8.13 -21.80 9.16
N TRP A 140 -8.67 -22.18 10.31
CA TRP A 140 -8.99 -21.22 11.36
C TRP A 140 -7.70 -20.69 11.98
N LEU A 141 -7.53 -19.36 11.95
CA LEU A 141 -6.41 -18.64 12.56
C LEU A 141 -6.97 -17.58 13.51
N LEU A 142 -6.16 -17.19 14.50
CA LEU A 142 -6.54 -16.16 15.45
C LEU A 142 -6.73 -14.85 14.67
N PRO A 143 -7.87 -14.16 14.84
CA PRO A 143 -8.04 -12.85 14.24
C PRO A 143 -6.90 -11.92 14.64
N THR A 144 -6.39 -11.15 13.67
CA THR A 144 -5.23 -10.27 13.86
C THR A 144 -5.35 -9.37 15.10
N PRO A 145 -6.50 -8.69 15.37
CA PRO A 145 -6.65 -7.87 16.57
C PRO A 145 -6.57 -8.67 17.88
N VAL A 146 -7.07 -9.90 17.89
CA VAL A 146 -7.04 -10.79 19.06
C VAL A 146 -5.61 -11.21 19.37
N ARG A 147 -4.83 -11.62 18.35
CA ARG A 147 -3.42 -11.99 18.53
C ARG A 147 -2.58 -10.77 18.95
N ALA A 148 -2.83 -9.61 18.36
CA ALA A 148 -2.19 -8.34 18.74
C ALA A 148 -2.44 -7.99 20.21
N ALA A 149 -3.71 -7.97 20.66
CA ALA A 149 -4.06 -7.71 22.05
C ALA A 149 -3.47 -8.76 23.00
N MET A 150 -3.49 -10.05 22.61
CA MET A 150 -2.84 -11.12 23.38
C MET A 150 -1.34 -10.85 23.60
N GLN A 151 -0.60 -10.43 22.57
CA GLN A 151 0.83 -10.09 22.72
C GLN A 151 1.06 -8.93 23.68
N ILE A 152 0.22 -7.89 23.63
CA ILE A 152 0.26 -6.76 24.58
C ILE A 152 0.02 -7.26 26.02
N LEU A 153 -1.00 -8.09 26.25
CA LEU A 153 -1.32 -8.63 27.58
C LEU A 153 -0.21 -9.50 28.16
N LEU A 154 0.38 -10.36 27.34
CA LEU A 154 1.49 -11.23 27.75
C LEU A 154 2.71 -10.41 28.18
N ARG A 155 3.01 -9.32 27.47
CA ARG A 155 4.13 -8.42 27.80
C ARG A 155 3.87 -7.58 29.04
N LEU A 156 2.64 -7.06 29.20
CA LEU A 156 2.24 -6.39 30.43
C LEU A 156 2.41 -7.33 31.64
N LYS A 157 1.92 -8.58 31.55
CA LYS A 157 2.08 -9.59 32.62
C LYS A 157 3.55 -9.90 32.91
N ALA A 158 4.44 -9.75 31.93
CA ALA A 158 5.88 -9.93 32.08
C ALA A 158 6.62 -8.66 32.59
N GLY A 159 5.91 -7.57 32.89
CA GLY A 159 6.50 -6.33 33.40
C GLY A 159 7.18 -5.47 32.34
N ASP A 160 6.71 -5.51 31.08
CA ASP A 160 7.26 -4.68 30.01
C ASP A 160 6.85 -3.21 30.18
N GLU A 161 7.75 -2.40 30.74
CA GLU A 161 7.50 -0.98 31.00
C GLU A 161 7.29 -0.16 29.71
N ALA A 162 7.86 -0.57 28.56
CA ALA A 162 7.63 0.14 27.30
C ALA A 162 6.18 -0.05 26.81
N VAL A 163 5.63 -1.26 26.96
CA VAL A 163 4.21 -1.50 26.67
C VAL A 163 3.32 -0.73 27.64
N LYS A 164 3.63 -0.79 28.94
CA LYS A 164 2.87 -0.10 29.98
C LYS A 164 2.86 1.43 29.81
N ASP A 165 3.99 2.04 29.45
CA ASP A 165 4.08 3.47 29.11
C ASP A 165 3.27 3.82 27.86
N ALA A 166 3.24 2.92 26.87
CA ALA A 166 2.50 3.13 25.63
C ALA A 166 0.97 3.02 25.81
N VAL A 167 0.49 1.96 26.46
CA VAL A 167 -0.95 1.63 26.53
C VAL A 167 -1.59 2.00 27.87
N GLY A 168 -0.79 2.35 28.88
CA GLY A 168 -1.27 2.67 30.21
C GLY A 168 -1.55 1.44 31.06
N GLY A 169 -2.21 1.68 32.20
CA GLY A 169 -2.70 0.63 33.08
C GLY A 169 -3.88 -0.11 32.48
N VAL A 170 -3.69 -1.35 32.01
CA VAL A 170 -4.80 -2.22 31.64
C VAL A 170 -5.35 -2.86 32.92
N PRO A 171 -6.65 -2.72 33.24
CA PRO A 171 -7.27 -3.26 34.44
C PRO A 171 -7.24 -4.80 34.51
N PHE A 172 -6.07 -5.34 34.84
CA PHE A 172 -5.76 -6.75 35.10
C PHE A 172 -4.29 -6.92 35.50
N VAL A 173 -3.39 -6.05 35.03
CA VAL A 173 -1.95 -6.12 35.28
C VAL A 173 -1.52 -5.02 36.27
N GLY A 174 -1.41 -5.36 37.55
CA GLY A 174 -0.68 -4.52 38.53
C GLY A 174 -1.49 -3.56 39.41
N GLY A 175 -2.80 -3.79 39.59
CA GLY A 175 -3.62 -3.00 40.53
C GLY A 175 -4.40 -1.86 39.86
N ARG A 176 -5.12 -1.06 40.68
CA ARG A 176 -6.03 0.03 40.25
C ARG A 176 -5.27 1.23 39.64
N THR A 177 -4.45 1.03 38.61
CA THR A 177 -3.79 2.16 37.95
C THR A 177 -4.68 2.69 36.84
N THR A 178 -5.25 3.87 37.05
CA THR A 178 -5.89 4.70 36.02
C THR A 178 -4.87 5.48 35.18
N ALA A 179 -3.59 5.10 35.24
CA ALA A 179 -2.52 5.81 34.58
C ALA A 179 -2.70 5.71 33.06
N GLU A 180 -2.99 6.85 32.44
CA GLU A 180 -3.17 6.97 31.00
C GLU A 180 -1.85 6.67 30.28
N GLY A 181 -1.94 5.85 29.24
CA GLY A 181 -0.81 5.58 28.35
C GLY A 181 -0.52 6.74 27.41
N LYS A 182 0.60 6.65 26.68
CA LYS A 182 0.93 7.61 25.64
C LYS A 182 -0.01 7.54 24.44
N LEU A 183 -0.52 6.40 24.04
CA LEU A 183 -1.33 6.30 22.82
C LEU A 183 -2.79 6.67 23.06
N GLU A 184 -3.43 7.30 22.07
CA GLU A 184 -4.85 7.65 22.15
C GLU A 184 -5.73 6.42 21.82
N GLY A 185 -6.72 6.14 22.66
CA GLY A 185 -7.63 5.01 22.45
C GLY A 185 -8.96 5.41 21.82
N ASN A 186 -9.38 6.68 21.93
CA ASN A 186 -10.70 7.15 21.46
C ASN A 186 -11.88 6.27 21.93
N VAL A 187 -11.79 5.72 23.15
CA VAL A 187 -12.72 4.69 23.65
C VAL A 187 -14.17 5.18 23.64
N GLU A 188 -14.42 6.42 24.02
CA GLU A 188 -15.75 7.04 23.98
C GLU A 188 -16.33 7.03 22.57
N GLY A 189 -15.50 7.35 21.57
CA GLY A 189 -15.89 7.32 20.17
C GLY A 189 -16.31 5.93 19.71
N PHE A 190 -15.52 4.89 20.03
CA PHE A 190 -15.88 3.50 19.69
C PHE A 190 -17.13 3.03 20.42
N SER A 191 -17.34 3.46 21.67
CA SER A 191 -18.50 3.04 22.47
C SER A 191 -19.83 3.57 21.97
N SER A 192 -19.82 4.60 21.11
CA SER A 192 -21.03 5.17 20.50
C SER A 192 -21.62 4.31 19.37
N ASP A 193 -20.83 3.39 18.80
CA ASP A 193 -21.27 2.42 17.78
C ASP A 193 -21.52 1.07 18.45
N GLU A 194 -22.80 0.74 18.70
CA GLU A 194 -23.19 -0.45 19.46
C GLU A 194 -22.71 -1.78 18.83
N GLU A 195 -22.74 -1.88 17.50
CA GLU A 195 -22.34 -3.10 16.80
C GLU A 195 -20.83 -3.29 16.88
N LEU A 196 -20.07 -2.23 16.57
CA LEU A 196 -18.61 -2.24 16.69
C LEU A 196 -18.15 -2.47 18.14
N TRP A 197 -18.82 -1.86 19.11
CA TRP A 197 -18.50 -2.01 20.53
C TRP A 197 -18.73 -3.44 21.03
N LYS A 198 -19.82 -4.09 20.57
CA LYS A 198 -20.10 -5.50 20.85
C LYS A 198 -19.02 -6.40 20.25
N ASP A 199 -18.62 -6.16 19.00
CA ASP A 199 -17.55 -6.91 18.34
C ASP A 199 -16.21 -6.79 19.09
N LEU A 200 -15.81 -5.57 19.46
CA LEU A 200 -14.62 -5.34 20.28
C LEU A 200 -14.71 -6.04 21.65
N GLY A 201 -15.92 -6.17 22.21
CA GLY A 201 -16.17 -6.98 23.41
C GLY A 201 -15.90 -8.46 23.21
N MET A 202 -16.34 -9.05 22.10
CA MET A 202 -16.06 -10.45 21.77
C MET A 202 -14.57 -10.69 21.56
N GLN A 203 -13.90 -9.79 20.83
CA GLN A 203 -12.45 -9.85 20.62
C GLN A 203 -11.66 -9.72 21.93
N ALA A 204 -12.10 -8.85 22.85
CA ALA A 204 -11.48 -8.68 24.16
C ALA A 204 -11.55 -9.96 25.00
N MET A 205 -12.72 -10.61 25.03
CA MET A 205 -12.91 -11.89 25.72
C MET A 205 -12.04 -12.99 25.10
N ALA A 206 -11.93 -13.04 23.77
CA ALA A 206 -11.07 -13.98 23.07
C ALA A 206 -9.59 -13.74 23.44
N ALA A 207 -9.12 -12.49 23.44
CA ALA A 207 -7.74 -12.15 23.79
C ALA A 207 -7.40 -12.55 25.23
N LEU A 208 -8.30 -12.33 26.20
CA LEU A 208 -8.14 -12.79 27.58
C LEU A 208 -8.04 -14.33 27.66
N LYS A 209 -8.97 -15.04 27.00
CA LYS A 209 -8.98 -16.49 26.96
C LYS A 209 -7.67 -17.05 26.41
N PHE A 210 -7.22 -16.55 25.26
CA PHE A 210 -5.99 -17.03 24.61
C PHE A 210 -4.71 -16.57 25.31
N ALA A 211 -4.72 -15.43 26.00
CA ALA A 211 -3.63 -15.05 26.91
C ALA A 211 -3.53 -15.96 28.16
N GLY A 212 -4.54 -16.81 28.39
CA GLY A 212 -4.63 -17.70 29.54
C GLY A 212 -4.94 -16.95 30.82
N VAL A 213 -5.86 -15.99 30.75
CA VAL A 213 -6.43 -15.28 31.90
C VAL A 213 -7.59 -16.10 32.45
N GLU A 214 -7.49 -16.48 33.72
CA GLU A 214 -8.50 -17.25 34.45
C GLU A 214 -9.12 -16.33 35.50
N LEU A 215 -10.23 -15.67 35.11
CA LEU A 215 -11.03 -14.79 35.96
C LEU A 215 -12.50 -15.17 35.85
N GLU A 216 -13.25 -14.88 36.90
CA GLU A 216 -14.68 -15.16 36.97
C GLU A 216 -15.48 -13.91 37.35
N GLY A 217 -16.76 -13.91 36.98
CA GLY A 217 -17.73 -12.87 37.34
C GLY A 217 -17.27 -11.45 36.96
N GLU A 218 -17.46 -10.51 37.89
CA GLU A 218 -17.17 -9.08 37.70
C GLU A 218 -15.70 -8.80 37.32
N LYS A 219 -14.76 -9.62 37.83
CA LYS A 219 -13.34 -9.46 37.50
C LYS A 219 -13.06 -9.71 36.02
N MET A 220 -13.76 -10.66 35.42
CA MET A 220 -13.64 -10.94 33.98
C MET A 220 -14.23 -9.80 33.15
N GLY A 221 -15.37 -9.24 33.57
CA GLY A 221 -15.97 -8.07 32.93
C GLY A 221 -15.03 -6.87 32.92
N PHE A 222 -14.45 -6.54 34.08
CA PHE A 222 -13.50 -5.44 34.23
C PHE A 222 -12.22 -5.64 33.40
N ALA A 223 -11.69 -6.86 33.35
CA ALA A 223 -10.56 -7.17 32.48
C ALA A 223 -10.92 -7.01 31.00
N ALA A 224 -12.13 -7.44 30.59
CA ALA A 224 -12.58 -7.33 29.21
C ALA A 224 -12.72 -5.86 28.78
N GLU A 225 -13.18 -4.97 29.65
CA GLU A 225 -13.21 -3.52 29.40
C GLU A 225 -11.80 -2.96 29.18
N GLY A 226 -10.84 -3.37 30.01
CA GLY A 226 -9.43 -2.99 29.83
C GLY A 226 -8.86 -3.42 28.48
N VAL A 227 -9.11 -4.68 28.10
CA VAL A 227 -8.65 -5.21 26.81
C VAL A 227 -9.37 -4.54 25.64
N ARG A 228 -10.64 -4.18 25.81
CA ARG A 228 -11.38 -3.40 24.81
C ARG A 228 -10.73 -2.04 24.57
N ALA A 229 -10.27 -1.35 25.62
CA ALA A 229 -9.51 -0.11 25.47
C ALA A 229 -8.19 -0.32 24.71
N VAL A 230 -7.49 -1.44 24.95
CA VAL A 230 -6.30 -1.82 24.16
C VAL A 230 -6.64 -2.04 22.68
N LEU A 231 -7.77 -2.69 22.39
CA LEU A 231 -8.22 -2.89 21.00
C LEU A 231 -8.56 -1.56 20.31
N CYS A 232 -9.21 -0.63 21.01
CA CYS A 232 -9.49 0.72 20.49
C CYS A 232 -8.18 1.48 20.19
N LEU A 233 -7.18 1.36 21.06
CA LEU A 233 -5.84 1.90 20.85
C LEU A 233 -5.15 1.27 19.65
N LEU A 234 -5.17 -0.06 19.51
CA LEU A 234 -4.61 -0.75 18.34
C LEU A 234 -5.30 -0.26 17.06
N GLN A 235 -6.64 -0.13 17.09
CA GLN A 235 -7.42 0.35 15.96
C GLN A 235 -7.12 1.81 15.57
N THR A 236 -6.76 2.64 16.55
CA THR A 236 -6.48 4.07 16.33
C THR A 236 -5.04 4.32 15.86
N ASN A 237 -4.07 3.52 16.31
CA ASN A 237 -2.64 3.86 16.18
C ASN A 237 -1.82 2.88 15.36
N ALA A 238 -2.33 1.68 15.08
CA ALA A 238 -1.56 0.70 14.34
C ALA A 238 -1.62 0.97 12.83
N PHE A 239 -0.48 0.78 12.18
CA PHE A 239 -0.26 0.91 10.75
C PHE A 239 -0.42 -0.47 10.10
N ASP A 240 -0.97 -0.45 8.88
CA ASP A 240 -0.88 -1.60 7.99
C ASP A 240 0.55 -1.71 7.48
N ARG A 241 1.27 -2.69 8.02
CA ARG A 241 2.54 -3.09 7.44
C ARG A 241 2.22 -3.95 6.23
N ARG A 242 2.35 -3.38 5.04
CA ARG A 242 2.36 -4.16 3.81
C ARG A 242 3.75 -4.26 3.24
N ASP A 243 4.10 -5.47 2.81
CA ASP A 243 5.20 -5.63 1.89
C ASP A 243 4.73 -5.23 0.51
N GLU A 244 5.30 -4.14 0.03
CA GLU A 244 4.92 -3.48 -1.20
C GLU A 244 5.11 -4.35 -2.45
N ASP A 245 5.99 -5.35 -2.39
CA ASP A 245 6.42 -6.14 -3.54
C ASP A 245 5.74 -7.52 -3.62
N VAL A 246 5.19 -8.00 -2.50
CA VAL A 246 4.76 -9.40 -2.34
C VAL A 246 3.40 -9.53 -1.62
N GLY A 247 2.76 -8.41 -1.30
CA GLY A 247 1.38 -8.37 -0.79
C GLY A 247 1.19 -8.88 0.64
N ALA A 248 2.25 -9.36 1.30
CA ALA A 248 2.19 -9.82 2.68
C ALA A 248 1.86 -8.66 3.61
N ALA A 249 0.74 -8.79 4.31
CA ALA A 249 0.23 -7.76 5.21
C ALA A 249 0.34 -8.20 6.69
N GLY A 250 0.41 -7.19 7.55
CA GLY A 250 0.57 -7.33 8.98
C GLY A 250 0.28 -6.03 9.68
N VAL A 251 0.34 -6.07 10.99
CA VAL A 251 0.11 -4.90 11.86
C VAL A 251 1.46 -4.39 12.34
N PHE A 252 1.66 -3.08 12.37
CA PHE A 252 2.82 -2.42 12.94
C PHE A 252 2.39 -1.29 13.88
N LEU A 253 2.95 -1.21 15.07
CA LEU A 253 2.71 -0.12 16.01
C LEU A 253 4.05 0.37 16.53
N ASP A 254 4.33 1.65 16.30
CA ASP A 254 5.43 2.37 16.93
C ASP A 254 4.86 3.62 17.59
N VAL A 255 5.23 3.85 18.86
CA VAL A 255 4.63 4.90 19.69
C VAL A 255 4.99 6.29 19.21
N ASP A 256 6.23 6.48 18.76
CA ASP A 256 6.73 7.77 18.32
C ASP A 256 6.15 8.11 16.93
N LEU A 257 6.04 7.13 16.03
CA LEU A 257 5.43 7.32 14.70
C LEU A 257 3.92 7.59 14.77
N ALA A 258 3.20 6.96 15.70
CA ALA A 258 1.76 7.16 15.89
C ALA A 258 1.36 8.60 16.29
N MET A 259 2.34 9.46 16.62
CA MET A 259 2.11 10.89 16.89
C MET A 259 1.97 11.74 15.61
N ALA A 260 2.22 11.17 14.42
CA ALA A 260 2.02 11.88 13.15
C ALA A 260 0.52 12.04 12.87
N ASN A 261 0.04 13.28 12.76
CA ASN A 261 -1.37 13.56 12.54
C ASN A 261 -1.80 13.33 11.08
N HIS A 262 -3.12 13.27 10.86
CA HIS A 262 -3.71 13.13 9.53
C HIS A 262 -3.79 14.45 8.76
N SER A 263 -3.54 14.39 7.44
CA SER A 263 -4.03 15.34 6.45
C SER A 263 -4.37 14.63 5.13
N CYS A 264 -5.42 15.09 4.42
CA CYS A 264 -5.71 14.61 3.06
C CYS A 264 -4.79 15.25 2.00
N VAL A 265 -3.95 16.21 2.39
CA VAL A 265 -2.84 16.78 1.60
C VAL A 265 -1.56 16.64 2.43
N PRO A 266 -1.12 15.40 2.68
CA PRO A 266 -0.01 15.14 3.60
C PRO A 266 1.29 15.73 3.08
N ASN A 267 2.22 15.99 4.01
CA ASN A 267 3.58 16.41 3.67
C ASN A 267 4.62 15.30 3.88
N ALA A 268 4.21 14.17 4.45
CA ALA A 268 5.01 12.98 4.62
C ALA A 268 4.21 11.70 4.37
N TYR A 269 4.90 10.59 4.17
CA TYR A 269 4.31 9.26 4.10
C TYR A 269 5.24 8.22 4.76
N VAL A 270 4.69 7.08 5.12
CA VAL A 270 5.41 5.98 5.75
C VAL A 270 5.65 4.90 4.72
N CYS A 271 6.88 4.41 4.58
CA CYS A 271 7.18 3.20 3.81
C CYS A 271 7.84 2.15 4.73
N PHE A 272 7.79 0.87 4.35
CA PHE A 272 8.30 -0.22 5.18
C PHE A 272 9.48 -0.94 4.53
N VAL A 273 10.63 -0.92 5.22
CA VAL A 273 11.80 -1.73 4.85
C VAL A 273 11.88 -2.92 5.82
N GLY A 274 11.30 -4.06 5.41
CA GLY A 274 11.17 -5.23 6.28
C GLY A 274 10.30 -4.94 7.51
N ARG A 275 10.90 -4.96 8.72
CA ARG A 275 10.25 -4.63 10.00
C ARG A 275 10.40 -3.16 10.39
N THR A 276 11.09 -2.35 9.60
CA THR A 276 11.38 -0.95 9.92
C THR A 276 10.44 -0.03 9.16
N ALA A 277 9.71 0.84 9.87
CA ALA A 277 9.02 1.94 9.22
C ALA A 277 9.99 3.09 8.95
N VAL A 278 9.87 3.73 7.80
CA VAL A 278 10.64 4.91 7.40
C VAL A 278 9.63 6.00 7.05
N LEU A 279 9.67 7.10 7.79
CA LEU A 279 8.87 8.29 7.52
C LEU A 279 9.65 9.16 6.52
N ARG A 280 9.05 9.48 5.38
CA ARG A 280 9.68 10.23 4.29
C ARG A 280 8.90 11.48 3.93
N ALA A 281 9.61 12.52 3.50
CA ALA A 281 9.01 13.78 3.07
C ALA A 281 8.38 13.61 1.66
N GLU A 282 7.11 13.98 1.52
CA GLU A 282 6.41 13.99 0.24
C GLU A 282 6.69 15.26 -0.55
N ARG A 283 6.84 16.38 0.14
CA ARG A 283 7.23 17.69 -0.38
C ARG A 283 8.28 18.29 0.55
N GLU A 284 8.75 19.49 0.23
CA GLU A 284 9.54 20.24 1.20
C GLU A 284 8.72 20.47 2.48
N ILE A 285 9.34 20.20 3.62
CA ILE A 285 8.79 20.45 4.96
C ILE A 285 9.70 21.45 5.65
N LYS A 286 9.16 22.58 6.09
CA LYS A 286 9.96 23.63 6.75
C LYS A 286 10.22 23.30 8.22
N ALA A 287 11.32 23.81 8.77
CA ALA A 287 11.55 23.73 10.22
C ALA A 287 10.36 24.33 11.00
N GLY A 288 9.88 23.61 12.00
CA GLY A 288 8.71 23.96 12.82
C GLY A 288 7.36 23.54 12.23
N GLU A 289 7.32 23.09 10.97
CA GLU A 289 6.10 22.60 10.33
C GLU A 289 5.65 21.27 10.97
N GLU A 290 4.34 21.11 11.16
CA GLU A 290 3.76 19.84 11.59
C GLU A 290 3.93 18.79 10.51
N ILE A 291 4.30 17.57 10.89
CA ILE A 291 4.41 16.44 9.99
C ILE A 291 3.09 15.69 9.99
N GLU A 292 2.48 15.65 8.80
CA GLU A 292 1.18 15.05 8.56
C GLU A 292 1.31 13.95 7.52
N ILE A 293 0.73 12.79 7.84
CA ILE A 293 0.61 11.64 6.95
C ILE A 293 -0.86 11.44 6.56
N SER A 294 -1.13 10.67 5.52
CA SER A 294 -2.50 10.19 5.29
C SER A 294 -2.72 8.88 6.04
N TYR A 295 -3.88 8.76 6.70
CA TYR A 295 -4.31 7.53 7.38
C TYR A 295 -5.17 6.64 6.48
N ILE A 296 -5.54 7.17 5.33
CA ILE A 296 -6.55 6.68 4.41
C ILE A 296 -6.09 6.97 2.99
N ASP A 297 -6.86 6.50 2.01
CA ASP A 297 -6.62 6.88 0.62
C ASP A 297 -6.99 8.34 0.45
N ASN A 298 -5.98 9.17 0.32
CA ASN A 298 -6.27 10.55 0.07
C ASN A 298 -6.73 10.76 -1.38
N THR A 299 -6.63 9.83 -2.32
CA THR A 299 -7.15 10.04 -3.70
C THR A 299 -8.68 10.04 -3.78
N LEU A 300 -9.36 9.37 -2.84
CA LEU A 300 -10.84 9.23 -2.79
C LEU A 300 -11.62 10.56 -2.65
N SER A 301 -12.92 10.50 -2.90
CA SER A 301 -13.86 11.62 -2.70
C SER A 301 -13.97 12.06 -1.23
N LYS A 302 -14.41 13.30 -0.96
CA LYS A 302 -14.56 13.78 0.44
C LYS A 302 -15.45 12.88 1.29
N ALA A 303 -16.56 12.41 0.72
CA ALA A 303 -17.48 11.52 1.42
C ALA A 303 -16.80 10.19 1.81
N GLU A 304 -16.03 9.59 0.91
CA GLU A 304 -15.32 8.34 1.16
C GLU A 304 -14.13 8.53 2.11
N ARG A 305 -13.37 9.62 1.99
CA ARG A 305 -12.30 9.99 2.94
C ARG A 305 -12.88 10.14 4.35
N HIS A 306 -13.98 10.88 4.51
CA HIS A 306 -14.62 11.06 5.82
C HIS A 306 -15.19 9.75 6.37
N LYS A 307 -15.74 8.89 5.50
CA LYS A 307 -16.18 7.54 5.89
C LYS A 307 -15.01 6.69 6.41
N ALA A 308 -13.87 6.72 5.73
CA ALA A 308 -12.67 6.00 6.14
C ALA A 308 -12.06 6.56 7.43
N LEU A 309 -12.18 7.87 7.69
CA LEU A 309 -11.66 8.52 8.90
C LEU A 309 -12.52 8.34 10.16
N ARG A 310 -13.77 7.84 10.05
CA ARG A 310 -14.70 7.74 11.19
C ARG A 310 -14.12 7.01 12.40
N LEU A 311 -13.23 6.05 12.16
CA LEU A 311 -12.63 5.18 13.17
C LEU A 311 -11.47 5.81 13.93
N TYR A 312 -11.04 7.00 13.50
CA TYR A 312 -10.09 7.82 14.23
C TYR A 312 -10.79 8.86 15.10
N HIS A 313 -12.13 8.90 15.08
CA HIS A 313 -12.98 9.71 15.95
C HIS A 313 -12.65 11.21 15.92
N PHE A 314 -12.28 11.73 14.75
CA PHE A 314 -12.13 13.16 14.48
C PHE A 314 -12.75 13.53 13.13
N GLU A 315 -13.00 14.82 12.94
CA GLU A 315 -13.43 15.39 11.66
C GLU A 315 -12.24 16.07 10.97
N CYS A 316 -11.92 15.66 9.74
CA CYS A 316 -10.83 16.28 8.99
C CYS A 316 -11.23 17.67 8.47
N ARG A 317 -10.42 18.68 8.82
CA ARG A 317 -10.58 20.08 8.42
C ARG A 317 -9.39 20.61 7.63
N CYS A 318 -8.62 19.73 7.00
CA CYS A 318 -7.55 20.14 6.09
C CYS A 318 -8.13 20.89 4.89
N GLN A 319 -7.31 21.67 4.20
CA GLN A 319 -7.74 22.50 3.07
C GLN A 319 -8.55 21.72 2.02
N ARG A 320 -8.11 20.51 1.68
CA ARG A 320 -8.84 19.66 0.72
C ARG A 320 -10.25 19.29 1.17
N CYS A 321 -10.46 19.06 2.47
CA CYS A 321 -11.81 18.77 2.98
C CYS A 321 -12.65 20.02 3.12
N THR A 322 -12.05 21.14 3.55
CA THR A 322 -12.73 22.43 3.70
C THR A 322 -13.26 22.94 2.36
N ASP A 323 -12.41 22.92 1.33
CA ASP A 323 -12.72 23.45 0.00
C ASP A 323 -13.29 22.39 -0.96
N ASP A 324 -13.46 21.15 -0.49
CA ASP A 324 -13.90 19.98 -1.26
C ASP A 324 -13.13 19.76 -2.57
N LEU A 325 -11.79 19.81 -2.47
CA LEU A 325 -10.92 19.72 -3.64
C LEU A 325 -10.78 18.28 -4.15
N ASP A 326 -10.88 18.13 -5.47
CA ASP A 326 -10.48 16.91 -6.18
C ASP A 326 -8.96 16.81 -6.36
N VAL A 327 -8.50 15.67 -6.88
CA VAL A 327 -7.08 15.39 -7.10
C VAL A 327 -6.41 16.37 -8.06
N TYR A 328 -7.11 16.88 -9.08
CA TYR A 328 -6.54 17.84 -10.03
C TYR A 328 -6.33 19.22 -9.39
N GLN A 329 -7.27 19.66 -8.54
CA GLN A 329 -7.12 20.91 -7.80
C GLN A 329 -5.98 20.84 -6.78
N VAL A 330 -5.85 19.71 -6.07
CA VAL A 330 -4.72 19.46 -5.17
C VAL A 330 -3.41 19.42 -5.96
N CYS A 331 -3.40 18.76 -7.11
CA CYS A 331 -2.25 18.65 -7.99
C CYS A 331 -1.74 20.03 -8.43
N ARG A 332 -2.65 20.91 -8.89
CA ARG A 332 -2.35 22.27 -9.33
C ARG A 332 -1.63 23.11 -8.27
N ALA A 333 -1.91 22.87 -6.98
CA ALA A 333 -1.30 23.58 -5.87
C ALA A 333 0.01 22.94 -5.37
N SER A 334 0.44 21.82 -5.94
CA SER A 334 1.57 21.05 -5.45
C SER A 334 2.91 21.71 -5.79
N SER A 335 3.79 21.81 -4.79
CA SER A 335 5.18 22.24 -4.97
C SER A 335 6.06 21.20 -5.69
N ASN A 336 5.54 20.00 -5.92
CA ASN A 336 6.28 18.91 -6.58
C ASN A 336 6.15 18.91 -8.11
N ILE A 337 5.33 19.79 -8.71
CA ILE A 337 5.17 19.87 -10.18
C ILE A 337 6.53 19.93 -10.89
N PRO A 338 7.51 20.78 -10.49
CA PRO A 338 8.80 20.88 -11.18
C PRO A 338 9.60 19.57 -11.23
N LEU A 339 9.39 18.65 -10.29
CA LEU A 339 10.08 17.35 -10.28
C LEU A 339 9.65 16.47 -11.45
N ASN A 340 8.51 16.74 -12.09
CA ASN A 340 8.01 15.94 -13.20
C ASN A 340 8.70 16.22 -14.54
N VAL A 341 9.63 17.19 -14.62
CA VAL A 341 10.47 17.41 -15.81
C VAL A 341 11.22 16.14 -16.22
N PHE A 342 11.58 15.30 -15.25
CA PHE A 342 12.14 13.98 -15.47
C PHE A 342 11.08 12.92 -15.17
N SER A 343 10.13 12.74 -16.07
CA SER A 343 9.07 11.73 -15.95
C SER A 343 8.48 11.39 -17.32
N LEU A 344 7.51 10.46 -17.35
CA LEU A 344 6.73 10.17 -18.56
C LEU A 344 5.70 11.25 -18.91
N GLN A 345 5.52 12.27 -18.06
CA GLN A 345 4.66 13.43 -18.30
C GLN A 345 5.43 14.72 -17.95
N PRO A 346 6.36 15.17 -18.80
CA PRO A 346 7.21 16.34 -18.53
C PRO A 346 6.54 17.68 -18.88
N ASP A 347 5.36 17.69 -19.50
CA ASP A 347 4.63 18.93 -19.78
C ASP A 347 3.99 19.47 -18.48
N LEU A 348 4.76 20.33 -17.79
CA LEU A 348 4.35 20.98 -16.56
C LEU A 348 3.09 21.85 -16.73
N GLY A 349 2.80 22.30 -17.96
CA GLY A 349 1.59 23.06 -18.28
C GLY A 349 0.33 22.27 -17.99
N LEU A 350 0.32 20.96 -18.27
CA LEU A 350 -0.83 20.08 -18.05
C LEU A 350 -1.21 19.92 -16.57
N TYR A 351 -0.25 20.00 -15.65
CA TYR A 351 -0.53 19.96 -14.21
C TYR A 351 -1.28 21.23 -13.75
N THR A 352 -0.95 22.37 -14.35
CA THR A 352 -1.60 23.64 -14.03
C THR A 352 -2.95 23.79 -14.74
N LYS A 353 -3.07 23.33 -15.98
CA LYS A 353 -4.27 23.42 -16.82
C LYS A 353 -4.55 22.07 -17.48
N PRO A 354 -5.03 21.08 -16.71
CA PRO A 354 -5.35 19.77 -17.27
C PRO A 354 -6.53 19.90 -18.25
N PRO A 355 -6.54 19.11 -19.35
CA PRO A 355 -7.61 19.15 -20.35
C PRO A 355 -8.84 18.39 -19.86
N ILE A 356 -9.52 18.95 -18.85
CA ILE A 356 -10.72 18.37 -18.22
C ILE A 356 -11.94 19.25 -18.47
N ASP A 357 -13.08 18.62 -18.76
CA ASP A 357 -14.38 19.27 -18.84
C ASP A 357 -15.19 19.01 -17.57
N ARG A 358 -15.09 19.94 -16.61
CA ARG A 358 -15.86 19.86 -15.35
C ARG A 358 -17.36 20.03 -15.56
N THR A 359 -17.79 20.69 -16.64
CA THR A 359 -19.22 20.94 -16.90
C THR A 359 -19.96 19.66 -17.27
N ALA A 360 -19.26 18.68 -17.84
CA ALA A 360 -19.81 17.36 -18.16
C ALA A 360 -20.35 16.63 -16.92
N LEU A 361 -19.72 16.77 -15.75
CA LEU A 361 -20.15 16.11 -14.51
C LEU A 361 -21.42 16.70 -13.89
N GLU A 362 -21.67 18.00 -14.06
CA GLU A 362 -22.86 18.67 -13.52
C GLU A 362 -24.15 18.19 -14.22
N SER A 363 -24.01 17.70 -15.46
CA SER A 363 -25.11 17.16 -16.25
C SER A 363 -25.49 15.71 -15.86
N VAL A 364 -24.63 15.03 -15.12
CA VAL A 364 -24.84 13.65 -14.68
C VAL A 364 -25.52 13.66 -13.31
N SER A 365 -26.80 13.28 -13.28
CA SER A 365 -27.51 13.10 -12.02
C SER A 365 -26.77 12.07 -11.15
N PRO A 366 -26.40 12.39 -9.89
CA PRO A 366 -25.77 11.40 -9.02
C PRO A 366 -26.74 10.21 -8.88
N PRO A 367 -26.25 8.96 -8.94
CA PRO A 367 -27.11 7.80 -8.75
C PRO A 367 -27.79 7.93 -7.39
N LYS A 368 -29.13 7.99 -7.41
CA LYS A 368 -29.97 8.28 -6.22
C LYS A 368 -29.86 7.23 -5.12
N THR A 369 -29.22 6.09 -5.40
CA THR A 369 -28.86 5.04 -4.46
C THR A 369 -27.64 4.30 -5.00
N VAL A 370 -26.56 4.20 -4.22
CA VAL A 370 -25.47 3.26 -4.50
C VAL A 370 -25.98 1.86 -4.17
N ASN A 371 -26.70 1.25 -5.11
CA ASN A 371 -27.02 -0.16 -5.01
C ASN A 371 -25.75 -0.95 -5.39
N ASN A 372 -25.36 -1.90 -4.54
CA ASN A 372 -24.26 -2.86 -4.75
C ASN A 372 -24.42 -3.74 -6.03
N SER A 373 -25.47 -3.52 -6.82
CA SER A 373 -25.79 -4.20 -8.07
C SER A 373 -25.52 -3.37 -9.33
N GLN A 374 -24.99 -2.14 -9.20
CA GLN A 374 -24.54 -1.36 -10.37
C GLN A 374 -23.13 -1.76 -10.80
N HIS A 375 -22.97 -2.02 -12.09
CA HIS A 375 -21.71 -2.43 -12.71
C HIS A 375 -20.59 -1.41 -12.41
N PRO A 376 -19.37 -1.84 -12.00
CA PRO A 376 -18.29 -0.95 -11.57
C PRO A 376 -17.98 0.16 -12.58
N TRP A 377 -18.07 -0.18 -13.86
CA TRP A 377 -17.77 0.73 -14.95
C TRP A 377 -18.84 1.79 -15.25
N ALA A 378 -20.07 1.61 -14.77
CA ALA A 378 -21.12 2.62 -14.97
C ALA A 378 -20.74 3.96 -14.30
N GLN A 379 -19.98 3.88 -13.21
CA GLN A 379 -19.47 5.04 -12.47
C GLN A 379 -18.28 5.72 -13.19
N CYS A 380 -17.59 5.02 -14.09
CA CYS A 380 -16.44 5.54 -14.83
C CYS A 380 -16.82 6.35 -16.07
N ARG A 381 -17.98 6.09 -16.68
CA ARG A 381 -18.38 6.72 -17.95
C ARG A 381 -18.39 8.27 -17.88
N PRO A 382 -18.98 8.91 -16.85
CA PRO A 382 -18.90 10.37 -16.70
C PRO A 382 -17.47 10.89 -16.59
N LEU A 383 -16.58 10.15 -15.93
CA LEU A 383 -15.17 10.54 -15.76
C LEU A 383 -14.41 10.47 -17.08
N LEU A 384 -14.70 9.45 -17.89
CA LEU A 384 -14.11 9.29 -19.23
C LEU A 384 -14.52 10.44 -20.15
N GLU A 385 -15.81 10.77 -20.19
CA GLU A 385 -16.38 11.86 -20.99
C GLU A 385 -15.85 13.23 -20.56
N ALA A 386 -15.65 13.43 -19.25
CA ALA A 386 -15.09 14.66 -18.69
C ALA A 386 -13.55 14.76 -18.80
N GLY A 387 -12.86 13.73 -19.29
CA GLY A 387 -11.39 13.66 -19.27
C GLY A 387 -10.77 13.57 -17.88
N MET A 388 -11.56 13.27 -16.85
CA MET A 388 -11.14 13.28 -15.44
C MET A 388 -10.60 11.92 -14.99
N TYR A 389 -9.58 11.44 -15.72
CA TYR A 389 -9.06 10.07 -15.60
C TYR A 389 -8.45 9.72 -14.24
N ALA A 390 -7.89 10.69 -13.52
CA ALA A 390 -7.25 10.49 -12.23
C ALA A 390 -8.22 10.35 -11.03
N ILE A 391 -9.54 10.42 -11.25
CA ILE A 391 -10.55 10.34 -10.19
C ILE A 391 -11.02 8.89 -10.02
N GLU A 392 -11.07 8.41 -8.77
CA GLU A 392 -11.63 7.10 -8.42
C GLU A 392 -13.13 6.99 -8.79
N PRO A 393 -13.61 5.80 -9.22
CA PRO A 393 -12.93 4.50 -9.20
C PRO A 393 -12.09 4.16 -10.46
N LEU A 394 -11.93 5.10 -11.41
CA LEU A 394 -11.38 4.79 -12.73
C LEU A 394 -9.92 4.30 -12.70
N PRO A 395 -8.95 4.96 -12.02
CA PRO A 395 -7.58 4.46 -11.93
C PRO A 395 -7.48 3.05 -11.33
N SER A 396 -8.23 2.76 -10.26
CA SER A 396 -8.25 1.42 -9.65
C SER A 396 -8.73 0.35 -10.63
N ILE A 397 -9.81 0.64 -11.36
CA ILE A 397 -10.37 -0.28 -12.36
C ILE A 397 -9.40 -0.49 -13.53
N LEU A 398 -8.74 0.57 -14.01
CA LEU A 398 -7.71 0.47 -15.05
C LEU A 398 -6.52 -0.38 -14.59
N HIS A 399 -6.11 -0.25 -13.33
CA HIS A 399 -5.03 -1.06 -12.76
C HIS A 399 -5.43 -2.55 -12.67
N ASP A 400 -6.66 -2.85 -12.25
CA ASP A 400 -7.19 -4.21 -12.26
C ASP A 400 -7.24 -4.80 -13.67
N LEU A 401 -7.57 -3.98 -14.69
CA LEU A 401 -7.48 -4.38 -16.09
C LEU A 401 -6.05 -4.70 -16.53
N VAL A 402 -5.07 -3.89 -16.16
CA VAL A 402 -3.65 -4.16 -16.46
C VAL A 402 -3.27 -5.54 -15.94
N ILE A 403 -3.55 -5.81 -14.65
CA ILE A 403 -3.23 -7.10 -14.02
C ILE A 403 -3.94 -8.25 -14.74
N ARG A 404 -5.23 -8.11 -15.05
CA ARG A 404 -5.99 -9.16 -15.75
C ARG A 404 -5.38 -9.45 -17.13
N TYR A 405 -5.11 -8.41 -17.91
CA TYR A 405 -4.54 -8.57 -19.25
C TYR A 405 -3.13 -9.16 -19.22
N GLU A 406 -2.32 -8.78 -18.24
CA GLU A 406 -0.99 -9.35 -18.03
C GLU A 406 -1.06 -10.83 -17.62
N THR A 407 -1.91 -11.17 -16.64
CA THR A 407 -1.85 -12.47 -15.97
C THR A 407 -2.80 -13.50 -16.55
N ALA A 408 -4.08 -13.16 -16.73
CA ALA A 408 -5.12 -14.10 -17.13
C ALA A 408 -5.21 -14.22 -18.66
N ASP A 409 -5.12 -13.10 -19.37
CA ASP A 409 -5.33 -13.07 -20.82
C ASP A 409 -4.02 -13.15 -21.60
N GLN A 410 -2.87 -12.90 -20.95
CA GLN A 410 -1.54 -12.83 -21.57
C GLN A 410 -1.48 -11.83 -22.74
N ASN A 411 -2.32 -10.80 -22.72
CA ASN A 411 -2.35 -9.72 -23.71
C ASN A 411 -1.51 -8.53 -23.22
N PHE A 412 -0.19 -8.69 -23.34
CA PHE A 412 0.79 -7.70 -22.85
C PHE A 412 0.69 -6.35 -23.57
N ALA A 413 0.23 -6.32 -24.83
CA ALA A 413 0.05 -5.07 -25.57
C ALA A 413 -1.05 -4.19 -24.98
N TYR A 414 -2.19 -4.78 -24.57
CA TYR A 414 -3.25 -4.04 -23.90
C TYR A 414 -2.85 -3.61 -22.50
N ALA A 415 -2.22 -4.52 -21.74
CA ALA A 415 -1.67 -4.19 -20.43
C ALA A 415 -0.68 -3.01 -20.51
N LEU A 416 0.23 -3.02 -21.50
CA LEU A 416 1.21 -1.95 -21.71
C LEU A 416 0.53 -0.62 -22.05
N SER A 417 -0.48 -0.63 -22.92
CA SER A 417 -1.22 0.57 -23.31
C SER A 417 -1.94 1.21 -22.11
N LEU A 418 -2.61 0.39 -21.30
CA LEU A 418 -3.28 0.81 -20.07
C LEU A 418 -2.27 1.31 -19.01
N ALA A 419 -1.13 0.65 -18.87
CA ALA A 419 -0.07 1.06 -17.93
C ALA A 419 0.54 2.42 -18.34
N CYS A 420 0.82 2.62 -19.63
CA CYS A 420 1.26 3.91 -20.18
C CYS A 420 0.22 5.01 -19.94
N PHE A 421 -1.07 4.71 -20.11
CA PHE A 421 -2.15 5.65 -19.82
C PHE A 421 -2.21 6.03 -18.33
N LEU A 422 -2.18 5.05 -17.43
CA LEU A 422 -2.11 5.29 -15.99
C LEU A 422 -0.91 6.18 -15.61
N ALA A 423 0.27 5.89 -16.16
CA ALA A 423 1.51 6.61 -15.85
C ALA A 423 1.57 8.04 -16.41
N THR A 424 0.75 8.38 -17.42
CA THR A 424 0.78 9.70 -18.09
C THR A 424 -0.47 10.54 -17.86
N GLN A 425 -1.63 9.92 -17.62
CA GLN A 425 -2.93 10.58 -17.52
C GLN A 425 -3.60 10.46 -16.13
N CYS A 426 -3.17 9.52 -15.28
CA CYS A 426 -3.80 9.31 -13.96
C CYS A 426 -2.83 9.63 -12.82
N HIS A 427 -1.76 8.83 -12.70
CA HIS A 427 -0.85 8.88 -11.56
C HIS A 427 -0.15 10.23 -11.36
N PRO A 428 0.25 11.00 -12.40
CA PRO A 428 0.88 12.29 -12.18
C PRO A 428 -0.03 13.31 -11.49
N TYR A 429 -1.35 13.18 -11.63
CA TYR A 429 -2.33 14.06 -10.99
C TYR A 429 -2.74 13.56 -9.60
N ALA A 430 -2.91 12.24 -9.43
CA ALA A 430 -3.21 11.65 -8.13
C ALA A 430 -2.01 11.67 -7.16
N HIS A 431 -0.79 11.54 -7.69
CA HIS A 431 0.47 11.41 -6.97
C HIS A 431 1.55 12.29 -7.61
N VAL A 432 1.52 13.59 -7.32
CA VAL A 432 2.37 14.57 -8.02
C VAL A 432 3.86 14.32 -7.87
N ALA A 433 4.31 13.86 -6.70
CA ALA A 433 5.70 13.49 -6.47
C ALA A 433 6.07 12.26 -7.34
N PRO A 434 7.01 12.37 -8.29
CA PRO A 434 7.36 11.26 -9.19
C PRO A 434 8.00 10.07 -8.47
N PHE A 435 8.57 10.30 -7.28
CA PHE A 435 9.15 9.27 -6.43
C PHE A 435 8.13 8.53 -5.56
N LYS A 436 6.83 8.81 -5.65
CA LYS A 436 5.84 8.02 -4.91
C LYS A 436 5.99 6.53 -5.28
N PRO A 437 6.03 5.61 -4.29
CA PRO A 437 6.24 4.18 -4.57
C PRO A 437 5.27 3.64 -5.63
N TRP A 438 4.00 4.05 -5.59
CA TRP A 438 3.00 3.71 -6.62
C TRP A 438 3.42 4.09 -8.05
N ARG A 439 4.00 5.29 -8.24
CA ARG A 439 4.49 5.73 -9.55
C ARG A 439 5.71 4.95 -9.99
N VAL A 440 6.65 4.71 -9.09
CA VAL A 440 7.86 3.94 -9.39
C VAL A 440 7.53 2.49 -9.75
N LYS A 441 6.56 1.86 -9.08
CA LYS A 441 6.03 0.54 -9.46
C LYS A 441 5.33 0.56 -10.81
N GLY A 442 4.53 1.59 -11.09
CA GLY A 442 3.91 1.77 -12.41
C GLY A 442 4.94 1.84 -13.55
N LEU A 443 6.07 2.53 -13.31
CA LEU A 443 7.19 2.54 -14.24
C LEU A 443 7.83 1.14 -14.38
N MET A 444 8.04 0.43 -13.26
CA MET A 444 8.56 -0.95 -13.30
C MET A 444 7.64 -1.88 -14.10
N MET A 445 6.32 -1.76 -13.92
CA MET A 445 5.31 -2.51 -14.67
C MET A 445 5.43 -2.25 -16.18
N ILE A 446 5.59 -0.99 -16.60
CA ILE A 446 5.83 -0.64 -18.01
C ILE A 446 7.10 -1.30 -18.53
N ALA A 447 8.21 -1.24 -17.79
CA ALA A 447 9.47 -1.87 -18.20
C ALA A 447 9.36 -3.40 -18.33
N GLN A 448 8.64 -4.05 -17.41
CA GLN A 448 8.35 -5.48 -17.45
C GLN A 448 7.53 -5.84 -18.68
N LEU A 449 6.46 -5.08 -18.95
CA LEU A 449 5.60 -5.29 -20.11
C LEU A 449 6.37 -5.07 -21.43
N LEU A 450 7.23 -4.04 -21.52
CA LEU A 450 8.11 -3.83 -22.67
C LEU A 450 9.07 -5.00 -22.88
N SER A 451 9.58 -5.59 -21.80
CA SER A 451 10.46 -6.78 -21.86
C SER A 451 9.72 -8.03 -22.37
N GLN A 452 8.40 -8.07 -22.26
CA GLN A 452 7.56 -9.13 -22.85
C GLN A 452 7.14 -8.81 -24.29
N THR A 453 6.74 -7.57 -24.58
CA THR A 453 6.24 -7.18 -25.91
C THR A 453 7.34 -7.07 -26.96
N ALA A 454 8.56 -6.68 -26.57
CA ALA A 454 9.69 -6.53 -27.49
C ALA A 454 10.05 -7.83 -28.24
N PRO A 455 10.32 -8.97 -27.57
CA PRO A 455 10.62 -10.22 -28.28
C PRO A 455 9.45 -10.72 -29.12
N LEU A 456 8.22 -10.65 -28.60
CA LEU A 456 7.01 -11.02 -29.36
C LEU A 456 6.82 -10.18 -30.63
N SER A 457 7.17 -8.89 -30.56
CA SER A 457 7.13 -8.00 -31.73
C SER A 457 8.20 -8.38 -32.75
N ALA A 458 9.43 -8.64 -32.30
CA ALA A 458 10.54 -9.03 -33.16
C ALA A 458 10.29 -10.36 -33.88
N MET A 459 9.60 -11.30 -33.23
CA MET A 459 9.21 -12.59 -33.81
C MET A 459 7.93 -12.53 -34.67
N GLY A 460 7.22 -11.40 -34.68
CA GLY A 460 5.92 -11.29 -35.34
C GLY A 460 4.80 -12.07 -34.65
N GLU A 461 4.99 -12.46 -33.39
CA GLU A 461 4.06 -13.28 -32.61
C GLU A 461 3.10 -12.46 -31.74
N LEU A 462 3.31 -11.15 -31.61
CA LEU A 462 2.46 -10.29 -30.77
C LEU A 462 0.97 -10.32 -31.18
N GLY A 463 0.68 -10.49 -32.48
CA GLY A 463 -0.70 -10.62 -32.97
C GLY A 463 -1.43 -11.90 -32.54
N THR A 464 -0.71 -12.87 -31.98
CA THR A 464 -1.34 -14.10 -31.44
C THR A 464 -2.06 -13.84 -30.11
N THR A 465 -1.63 -12.84 -29.35
CA THR A 465 -2.17 -12.48 -28.03
C THR A 465 -2.93 -11.15 -28.04
N CYS A 466 -2.62 -10.26 -28.99
CA CYS A 466 -3.29 -8.98 -29.16
C CYS A 466 -4.16 -8.97 -30.44
N PRO A 467 -5.49 -8.81 -30.33
CA PRO A 467 -6.38 -8.81 -31.49
C PRO A 467 -6.44 -7.47 -32.25
N ASP A 468 -5.85 -6.38 -31.72
CA ASP A 468 -5.82 -5.09 -32.43
C ASP A 468 -4.56 -4.97 -33.29
N GLN A 469 -4.73 -5.18 -34.60
CA GLN A 469 -3.62 -5.11 -35.55
C GLN A 469 -2.96 -3.72 -35.61
N ARG A 470 -3.71 -2.62 -35.39
CA ARG A 470 -3.12 -1.27 -35.39
C ARG A 470 -2.12 -1.11 -34.24
N LEU A 471 -2.46 -1.65 -33.07
CA LEU A 471 -1.57 -1.64 -31.91
C LEU A 471 -0.35 -2.54 -32.13
N VAL A 472 -0.55 -3.74 -32.68
CA VAL A 472 0.55 -4.67 -33.04
C VAL A 472 1.52 -4.02 -34.02
N ASP A 473 1.02 -3.45 -35.12
CA ASP A 473 1.83 -2.77 -36.14
C ASP A 473 2.52 -1.51 -35.58
N ARG A 474 1.92 -0.86 -34.58
CA ARG A 474 2.52 0.30 -33.92
C ARG A 474 3.70 -0.13 -33.05
N LEU A 475 3.51 -1.14 -32.19
CA LEU A 475 4.56 -1.68 -31.33
C LEU A 475 5.74 -2.25 -32.13
N ALA A 476 5.47 -2.94 -33.24
CA ALA A 476 6.50 -3.48 -34.12
C ALA A 476 7.42 -2.41 -34.73
N ARG A 477 6.98 -1.15 -34.80
CA ARG A 477 7.76 -0.01 -35.30
C ARG A 477 8.47 0.80 -34.22
N MET A 478 8.21 0.51 -32.95
CA MET A 478 8.80 1.23 -31.82
C MET A 478 10.12 0.60 -31.38
N ASP A 479 11.06 1.44 -30.95
CA ASP A 479 12.25 0.98 -30.24
C ASP A 479 11.91 0.67 -28.77
N GLN A 480 11.26 -0.47 -28.57
CA GLN A 480 10.79 -0.90 -27.26
C GLN A 480 11.93 -1.12 -26.26
N VAL A 481 13.14 -1.42 -26.72
CA VAL A 481 14.28 -1.62 -25.83
C VAL A 481 14.81 -0.28 -25.31
N SER A 482 14.92 0.74 -26.17
CA SER A 482 15.23 2.11 -25.74
C SER A 482 14.17 2.66 -24.80
N MET A 483 12.88 2.42 -25.08
CA MET A 483 11.78 2.76 -24.17
C MET A 483 11.95 2.09 -22.80
N CYS A 484 12.29 0.79 -22.77
CA CYS A 484 12.51 0.04 -21.54
C CYS A 484 13.69 0.62 -20.74
N GLU A 485 14.83 0.90 -21.40
CA GLU A 485 15.99 1.52 -20.77
C GLU A 485 15.65 2.86 -20.11
N ALA A 486 14.95 3.74 -20.83
CA ALA A 486 14.57 5.06 -20.32
C ALA A 486 13.64 4.96 -19.10
N VAL A 487 12.65 4.06 -19.15
CA VAL A 487 11.74 3.81 -18.03
C VAL A 487 12.48 3.23 -16.82
N LEU A 488 13.40 2.29 -17.02
CA LEU A 488 14.23 1.71 -15.95
C LEU A 488 15.13 2.76 -15.29
N ARG A 489 15.67 3.71 -16.06
CA ARG A 489 16.45 4.83 -15.49
C ARG A 489 15.59 5.75 -14.61
N LEU A 490 14.32 5.99 -14.94
CA LEU A 490 13.39 6.69 -14.05
C LEU A 490 13.18 5.90 -12.74
N VAL A 491 13.02 4.58 -12.82
CA VAL A 491 12.89 3.70 -11.64
C VAL A 491 14.15 3.78 -10.77
N VAL A 492 15.34 3.69 -11.37
CA VAL A 492 16.62 3.76 -10.66
C VAL A 492 16.85 5.11 -9.99
N HIS A 493 16.44 6.19 -10.63
CA HIS A 493 16.55 7.54 -10.09
C HIS A 493 15.61 7.75 -8.89
N TYR A 494 14.33 7.40 -9.04
CA TYR A 494 13.32 7.72 -8.04
C TYR A 494 13.17 6.66 -6.93
N GLY A 495 13.54 5.41 -7.17
CA GLY A 495 13.41 4.32 -6.19
C GLY A 495 14.01 4.63 -4.82
N PRO A 496 15.28 5.09 -4.72
CA PRO A 496 15.90 5.47 -3.44
C PRO A 496 15.21 6.63 -2.73
N MET A 497 14.62 7.57 -3.48
CA MET A 497 13.88 8.72 -2.94
C MET A 497 12.51 8.28 -2.41
N GLY A 498 11.85 7.36 -3.14
CA GLY A 498 10.52 6.87 -2.83
C GLY A 498 10.47 5.93 -1.64
N HIS A 499 11.47 5.05 -1.52
CA HIS A 499 11.44 3.94 -0.58
C HIS A 499 12.78 3.76 0.14
N SER A 500 13.71 3.00 -0.47
CA SER A 500 15.05 2.71 0.06
C SER A 500 15.98 2.22 -1.05
N GLY A 501 17.29 2.25 -0.80
CA GLY A 501 18.28 1.69 -1.73
C GLY A 501 18.25 0.16 -1.86
N ASP A 502 17.60 -0.51 -0.90
CA ASP A 502 17.46 -1.98 -0.82
C ASP A 502 16.12 -2.49 -1.37
N TRP A 503 15.30 -1.61 -1.95
CA TRP A 503 13.99 -1.96 -2.47
C TRP A 503 14.11 -3.01 -3.59
N GLU A 504 13.29 -4.08 -3.57
CA GLU A 504 13.40 -5.17 -4.55
C GLU A 504 13.09 -4.67 -5.98
N VAL A 505 12.12 -3.77 -6.14
CA VAL A 505 11.85 -3.09 -7.43
C VAL A 505 13.11 -2.45 -8.01
N LEU A 506 13.92 -1.81 -7.17
CA LEU A 506 15.15 -1.16 -7.59
C LEU A 506 16.24 -2.18 -7.97
N LYS A 507 16.30 -3.34 -7.30
CA LYS A 507 17.21 -4.41 -7.66
C LYS A 507 16.84 -5.01 -9.01
N SER A 508 15.57 -5.38 -9.21
CA SER A 508 15.07 -5.89 -10.49
C SER A 508 15.27 -4.88 -11.63
N ALA A 509 15.08 -3.58 -11.36
CA ALA A 509 15.33 -2.56 -12.37
C ALA A 509 16.81 -2.46 -12.77
N ARG A 510 17.74 -2.61 -11.82
CA ARG A 510 19.18 -2.62 -12.10
C ARG A 510 19.59 -3.87 -12.88
N GLU A 511 19.08 -5.05 -12.51
CA GLU A 511 19.31 -6.30 -13.23
C GLU A 511 18.88 -6.19 -14.70
N LEU A 512 17.65 -5.73 -14.96
CA LEU A 512 17.16 -5.52 -16.33
C LEU A 512 17.97 -4.46 -17.10
N LEU A 513 18.44 -3.41 -16.41
CA LEU A 513 19.26 -2.38 -17.03
C LEU A 513 20.64 -2.93 -17.42
N ASP A 514 21.24 -3.77 -16.57
CA ASP A 514 22.51 -4.45 -16.84
C ASP A 514 22.38 -5.40 -18.04
N ASP A 515 21.27 -6.13 -18.15
CA ASP A 515 20.98 -6.99 -19.31
C ASP A 515 20.87 -6.17 -20.60
N ILE A 516 20.15 -5.04 -20.55
CA ILE A 516 20.01 -4.12 -21.69
C ILE A 516 21.36 -3.58 -22.14
N GLN A 517 22.25 -3.20 -21.21
CA GLN A 517 23.57 -2.66 -21.50
C GLN A 517 24.51 -3.68 -22.19
N GLN A 518 24.24 -4.97 -22.07
CA GLN A 518 25.03 -6.02 -22.73
C GLN A 518 24.62 -6.26 -24.19
N LEU A 519 23.50 -5.68 -24.65
CA LEU A 519 23.02 -5.85 -26.01
C LEU A 519 23.90 -5.03 -26.99
N GLN A 520 24.34 -5.67 -28.07
CA GLN A 520 25.22 -5.06 -29.07
C GLN A 520 24.48 -4.11 -30.01
N GLY A 521 25.16 -3.06 -30.50
CA GLY A 521 24.65 -2.19 -31.56
C GLY A 521 23.67 -1.11 -31.10
N ARG A 522 23.65 -0.78 -29.80
CA ARG A 522 22.83 0.29 -29.21
C ARG A 522 23.63 1.34 -28.46
N GLU A 523 24.92 1.46 -28.75
CA GLU A 523 25.84 2.33 -28.03
C GLU A 523 25.41 3.80 -28.12
N ARG A 524 24.82 4.20 -29.27
CA ARG A 524 24.34 5.56 -29.49
C ARG A 524 23.07 5.85 -28.69
N GLU A 525 22.08 4.96 -28.77
CA GLU A 525 20.80 5.07 -28.08
C GLU A 525 21.02 5.11 -26.57
N SER A 526 21.77 4.15 -26.01
CA SER A 526 22.09 4.10 -24.58
C SER A 526 22.90 5.32 -24.12
N ALA A 527 23.78 5.88 -24.96
CA ALA A 527 24.48 7.12 -24.64
C ALA A 527 23.53 8.33 -24.57
N MET A 528 22.55 8.43 -25.48
CA MET A 528 21.54 9.51 -25.48
C MET A 528 20.61 9.40 -24.28
N ILE A 529 20.14 8.19 -23.98
CA ILE A 529 19.27 7.92 -22.83
C ILE A 529 20.02 8.15 -21.52
N GLY A 530 21.30 7.75 -21.44
CA GLY A 530 22.18 8.04 -20.31
C GLY A 530 22.40 9.55 -20.12
N ALA A 531 22.63 10.29 -21.20
CA ALA A 531 22.77 11.74 -21.15
C ALA A 531 21.49 12.43 -20.65
N TRP A 532 20.31 11.99 -21.11
CA TRP A 532 19.02 12.48 -20.63
C TRP A 532 18.81 12.21 -19.14
N ALA A 533 19.17 11.02 -18.66
CA ALA A 533 19.02 10.68 -17.23
C ALA A 533 19.94 11.52 -16.31
N MET A 534 21.04 12.06 -16.84
CA MET A 534 21.92 12.97 -16.13
C MET A 534 21.48 14.42 -16.21
N ASP A 535 21.01 14.86 -17.38
CA ASP A 535 20.49 16.20 -17.64
C ASP A 535 19.27 16.13 -18.58
N PRO A 536 18.05 16.08 -18.02
CA PRO A 536 16.82 16.01 -18.81
C PRO A 536 16.57 17.25 -19.69
N GLY A 537 17.24 18.37 -19.39
CA GLY A 537 17.09 19.63 -20.12
C GLY A 537 17.99 19.74 -21.36
N ARG A 538 18.93 18.80 -21.56
CA ARG A 538 19.92 18.83 -22.64
C ARG A 538 19.23 18.74 -24.02
N PRO A 539 19.40 19.69 -24.96
CA PRO A 539 18.56 19.78 -26.17
C PRO A 539 18.61 18.59 -27.13
N ASP A 540 19.80 18.03 -27.36
CA ASP A 540 20.04 16.87 -28.22
C ASP A 540 19.42 15.59 -27.65
N ALA A 541 19.57 15.38 -26.34
CA ALA A 541 18.93 14.28 -25.63
C ALA A 541 17.40 14.47 -25.59
N ARG A 542 16.92 15.70 -25.37
CA ARG A 542 15.48 16.01 -25.32
C ARG A 542 14.75 15.64 -26.62
N HIS A 543 15.28 16.03 -27.77
CA HIS A 543 14.66 15.69 -29.05
C HIS A 543 14.60 14.17 -29.27
N PHE A 544 15.69 13.45 -28.98
CA PHE A 544 15.71 11.99 -29.05
C PHE A 544 14.66 11.36 -28.12
N ILE A 545 14.56 11.84 -26.87
CA ILE A 545 13.62 11.32 -25.89
C ILE A 545 12.17 11.61 -26.27
N ASP A 546 11.88 12.82 -26.76
CA ASP A 546 10.54 13.20 -27.23
C ASP A 546 10.09 12.28 -28.38
N GLU A 547 10.95 12.00 -29.35
CA GLU A 547 10.62 11.19 -30.54
C GLU A 547 10.65 9.67 -30.28
N VAL A 548 11.63 9.17 -29.53
CA VAL A 548 11.89 7.72 -29.39
C VAL A 548 11.24 7.13 -28.14
N ILE A 549 10.96 7.95 -27.12
CA ILE A 549 10.46 7.48 -25.83
C ILE A 549 9.07 8.04 -25.52
N LEU A 550 8.95 9.35 -25.36
CA LEU A 550 7.71 9.99 -24.87
C LEU A 550 6.60 9.97 -25.91
N GLY A 551 6.92 10.24 -27.18
CA GLY A 551 5.98 10.14 -28.30
C GLY A 551 5.38 8.73 -28.42
N PRO A 552 6.20 7.66 -28.44
CA PRO A 552 5.71 6.29 -28.42
C PRO A 552 4.88 5.94 -27.19
N ILE A 553 5.30 6.32 -25.98
CA ILE A 553 4.52 6.09 -24.76
C ILE A 553 3.15 6.77 -24.83
N LYS A 554 3.10 8.01 -25.32
CA LYS A 554 1.83 8.73 -25.53
C LYS A 554 0.96 8.05 -26.58
N ALA A 555 1.54 7.61 -27.70
CA ALA A 555 0.81 6.90 -28.74
C ALA A 555 0.24 5.55 -28.24
N LEU A 556 0.93 4.85 -27.34
CA LEU A 556 0.39 3.65 -26.69
C LEU A 556 -0.74 3.98 -25.72
N ALA A 557 -0.61 5.06 -24.94
CA ALA A 557 -1.65 5.51 -24.03
C ALA A 557 -2.96 5.86 -24.76
N GLU A 558 -2.91 6.34 -26.00
CA GLU A 558 -4.10 6.68 -26.80
C GLU A 558 -5.01 5.47 -27.06
N PHE A 559 -4.47 4.24 -27.13
CA PHE A 559 -5.28 3.02 -27.28
C PHE A 559 -6.08 2.66 -26.03
N ALA A 560 -5.71 3.18 -24.85
CA ALA A 560 -6.33 2.80 -23.58
C ALA A 560 -7.84 3.11 -23.55
N LEU A 561 -8.27 4.24 -24.11
CA LEU A 561 -9.69 4.62 -24.13
C LEU A 561 -10.52 3.65 -24.98
N GLU A 562 -10.01 3.24 -26.14
CA GLU A 562 -10.69 2.25 -26.99
C GLU A 562 -10.75 0.86 -26.31
N ILE A 563 -9.69 0.47 -25.59
CA ILE A 563 -9.66 -0.77 -24.79
C ILE A 563 -10.76 -0.71 -23.72
N VAL A 564 -10.86 0.42 -23.00
CA VAL A 564 -11.88 0.64 -21.97
C VAL A 564 -13.29 0.64 -22.55
N GLU A 565 -13.52 1.30 -23.68
CA GLU A 565 -14.81 1.31 -24.37
C GLU A 565 -15.24 -0.09 -24.82
N ARG A 566 -14.28 -0.93 -25.23
CA ARG A 566 -14.55 -2.33 -25.56
C ARG A 566 -15.00 -3.12 -24.34
N GLU A 567 -14.31 -2.95 -23.21
CA GLU A 567 -14.71 -3.56 -21.93
C GLU A 567 -16.12 -3.12 -21.52
N LEU A 568 -16.40 -1.82 -21.61
CA LEU A 568 -17.72 -1.23 -21.35
C LEU A 568 -18.83 -1.81 -22.24
N SER A 569 -18.55 -2.03 -23.52
CA SER A 569 -19.54 -2.45 -24.51
C SER A 569 -19.77 -3.96 -24.54
N SER A 570 -18.75 -4.73 -24.15
CA SER A 570 -18.79 -6.19 -24.20
C SER A 570 -19.70 -6.84 -23.14
N GLY A 571 -20.17 -6.07 -22.14
CA GLY A 571 -21.03 -6.59 -21.08
C GLY A 571 -20.44 -7.82 -20.39
N ASN A 572 -19.10 -7.88 -20.26
CA ASN A 572 -18.36 -9.01 -19.69
C ASN A 572 -18.56 -9.05 -18.15
N ASP A 573 -19.82 -9.26 -17.76
CA ASP A 573 -20.47 -9.07 -16.46
C ASP A 573 -20.02 -10.07 -15.38
N GLY A 574 -19.10 -10.99 -15.68
CA GLY A 574 -18.81 -12.15 -14.82
C GLY A 574 -17.41 -12.25 -14.22
N ARG A 575 -16.45 -11.38 -14.60
CA ARG A 575 -15.03 -11.59 -14.24
C ARG A 575 -14.32 -10.44 -13.52
N LEU A 576 -14.86 -9.22 -13.58
CA LEU A 576 -14.43 -8.16 -12.67
C LEU A 576 -15.23 -8.28 -11.38
N VAL A 577 -14.81 -9.22 -10.52
CA VAL A 577 -15.12 -9.08 -9.10
C VAL A 577 -14.37 -7.83 -8.68
N LEU A 578 -15.07 -6.69 -8.57
CA LEU A 578 -14.67 -5.69 -7.58
C LEU A 578 -14.45 -6.53 -6.33
N ARG A 579 -13.20 -6.71 -5.90
CA ARG A 579 -12.92 -7.35 -4.63
C ARG A 579 -13.63 -6.47 -3.60
N SER A 580 -14.86 -6.83 -3.29
CA SER A 580 -15.59 -6.31 -2.16
C SER A 580 -14.77 -6.80 -1.00
N GLN A 581 -13.87 -5.93 -0.53
CA GLN A 581 -13.24 -6.18 0.73
C GLN A 581 -14.36 -6.42 1.73
N PRO A 582 -14.31 -7.52 2.49
CA PRO A 582 -15.28 -7.79 3.54
C PRO A 582 -15.49 -6.51 4.36
N ALA A 583 -16.70 -6.26 4.84
CA ALA A 583 -17.00 -5.03 5.58
C ALA A 583 -16.09 -4.84 6.82
N SER A 584 -15.56 -5.94 7.37
CA SER A 584 -14.52 -6.00 8.42
C SER A 584 -13.11 -5.64 7.94
N LEU A 585 -12.86 -5.67 6.63
CA LEU A 585 -11.61 -5.43 5.91
C LEU A 585 -11.59 -4.11 5.12
N ARG A 586 -12.68 -3.33 5.09
CA ARG A 586 -12.77 -1.99 4.47
C ARG A 586 -11.77 -0.94 5.00
N ARG A 587 -10.89 -1.30 5.95
CA ARG A 587 -10.04 -0.38 6.71
C ARG A 587 -8.59 -0.28 6.22
N LEU A 588 -8.10 -1.16 5.35
CA LEU A 588 -6.65 -1.44 5.30
C LEU A 588 -5.96 -1.24 3.95
N VAL A 589 -6.50 -0.38 3.07
CA VAL A 589 -6.03 -0.34 1.66
C VAL A 589 -5.06 0.78 1.31
N TYR A 590 -4.92 1.83 2.10
CA TYR A 590 -4.30 3.04 1.56
C TYR A 590 -3.49 3.82 2.59
N THR A 591 -2.50 3.16 3.16
CA THR A 591 -1.33 3.88 3.67
C THR A 591 -0.18 3.66 2.69
N SER A 592 0.28 4.80 2.14
CA SER A 592 1.37 5.05 1.18
C SER A 592 1.31 4.48 -0.23
#